data_AF-A0A2B5XT52-F1
#
_entry.id   AF-A0A2B5XT52-F1
#
_cell.length_a   1.000
_cell.length_b   1.000
_cell.length_c   1.000
_cell.angle_alpha   90.00
_cell.angle_beta   90.00
_cell.angle_gamma   90.00
#
_symmetry.space_group_name_H-M   'P 1'
#
loop_
_entity.id
_entity.type
_entity.pdbx_description
1 polymer ?
#
loop_
_entity_poly.entity_id
_entity_poly.type
_entity_poly.pdbx_seq_one_letter_code
_entity_poly.pdbx_strand_id
1 'polypeptide(L)'
;MNLPSKYVNEKEIRPFVIEELRDYRVLKVKFKNIEEQAVFGVGLLFPELRKCTEDEIRYRQLKRAFEEALDEDEQQILKMKYMNHKELNDEYIYTMLGMKRGKYYRKRKSGVLRFAKALSMT
;
A
#
# COMPACT_ATOMS: atom_id res chain seq x y z
N MET A 1 0.14 -26.50 -18.56
CA MET A 1 -1.26 -26.07 -18.67
C MET A 1 -1.32 -24.60 -18.27
N ASN A 2 -1.42 -23.69 -19.25
CA ASN A 2 -1.59 -22.26 -18.97
C ASN A 2 -3.05 -22.03 -18.60
N LEU A 3 -3.33 -21.82 -17.32
CA LEU A 3 -4.62 -21.31 -16.88
C LEU A 3 -4.82 -19.94 -17.53
N PRO A 4 -5.97 -19.67 -18.17
CA PRO A 4 -6.26 -18.34 -18.66
C PRO A 4 -6.29 -17.42 -17.43
N SER A 5 -5.50 -16.35 -17.49
CA SER A 5 -5.51 -15.26 -16.50
C SER A 5 -6.96 -14.92 -16.20
N LYS A 6 -7.45 -15.29 -15.00
CA LYS A 6 -8.69 -14.74 -14.49
C LYS A 6 -8.52 -13.23 -14.54
N TYR A 7 -9.41 -12.58 -15.26
CA TYR A 7 -9.45 -11.13 -15.30
C TYR A 7 -9.73 -10.67 -13.87
N VAL A 8 -8.70 -10.24 -13.13
CA VAL A 8 -8.87 -9.82 -11.73
C VAL A 8 -9.85 -8.67 -11.70
N ASN A 9 -11.02 -8.89 -11.11
CA ASN A 9 -12.04 -7.87 -11.00
C ASN A 9 -11.60 -6.84 -9.96
N GLU A 10 -11.35 -5.60 -10.40
CA GLU A 10 -10.91 -4.53 -9.49
C GLU A 10 -11.86 -4.35 -8.30
N LYS A 11 -13.17 -4.55 -8.50
CA LYS A 11 -14.14 -4.39 -7.41
C LYS A 11 -13.99 -5.47 -6.33
N GLU A 12 -13.59 -6.67 -6.71
CA GLU A 12 -13.40 -7.82 -5.81
C GLU A 12 -12.07 -7.74 -5.07
N ILE A 13 -10.99 -7.33 -5.76
CA ILE A 13 -9.66 -7.29 -5.16
C ILE A 13 -9.40 -6.02 -4.34
N ARG A 14 -10.11 -4.93 -4.64
CA ARG A 14 -9.91 -3.62 -4.01
C ARG A 14 -9.97 -3.67 -2.48
N PRO A 15 -10.96 -4.30 -1.81
CA PRO A 15 -10.99 -4.36 -0.35
C PRO A 15 -9.71 -4.95 0.25
N PHE A 16 -9.18 -6.03 -0.34
CA PHE A 16 -7.93 -6.65 0.11
C PHE A 16 -6.73 -5.72 -0.08
N VAL A 17 -6.63 -5.05 -1.22
CA VAL A 17 -5.58 -4.06 -1.47
C VAL A 17 -5.65 -2.89 -0.47
N ILE A 18 -6.85 -2.45 -0.10
CA ILE A 18 -7.04 -1.38 0.89
C ILE A 18 -6.48 -1.80 2.24
N GLU A 19 -6.74 -3.02 2.69
CA GLU A 19 -6.19 -3.54 3.95
C GLU A 19 -4.66 -3.63 3.89
N GLU A 20 -4.09 -4.18 2.82
CA GLU A 20 -2.63 -4.25 2.65
C GLU A 20 -1.96 -2.85 2.63
N LEU A 21 -2.61 -1.84 2.05
CA LEU A 21 -2.13 -0.45 2.08
C LEU A 21 -2.19 0.16 3.49
N ARG A 22 -3.21 -0.19 4.28
CA ARG A 22 -3.34 0.24 5.68
C ARG A 22 -2.28 -0.43 6.55
N ASP A 23 -2.04 -1.73 6.34
CA ASP A 23 -0.97 -2.47 7.01
C ASP A 23 0.40 -1.95 6.63
N TYR A 24 0.63 -1.63 5.36
CA TYR A 24 1.87 -1.00 4.90
C TYR A 24 2.18 0.28 5.68
N ARG A 25 1.17 1.13 5.94
CA ARG A 25 1.34 2.35 6.76
C ARG A 25 1.82 2.03 8.17
N VAL A 26 1.24 1.01 8.81
CA VAL A 26 1.60 0.59 10.17
C VAL A 26 3.01 0.02 10.20
N LEU A 27 3.31 -0.91 9.28
CA LEU A 27 4.63 -1.53 9.16
C LEU A 27 5.71 -0.49 8.87
N LYS A 28 5.43 0.52 8.04
CA LYS A 28 6.36 1.62 7.77
C LYS A 28 6.78 2.37 9.04
N VAL A 29 5.87 2.57 10.00
CA VAL A 29 6.20 3.18 11.29
C VAL A 29 6.97 2.19 12.16
N LYS A 30 6.53 0.93 12.23
CA LYS A 30 7.21 -0.13 12.98
C LYS A 30 8.70 -0.23 12.60
N PHE A 31 9.00 -0.31 11.31
CA PHE A 31 10.38 -0.46 10.83
C PHE A 31 11.23 0.79 11.04
N LYS A 32 10.64 1.99 10.97
CA LYS A 32 11.34 3.23 11.37
C LYS A 32 11.72 3.21 12.86
N ASN A 33 10.82 2.75 13.72
CA ASN A 33 11.10 2.67 15.16
C ASN A 33 12.19 1.63 15.46
N ILE A 34 12.23 0.52 14.72
CA ILE A 34 13.29 -0.50 14.83
C ILE A 34 14.63 0.05 14.35
N GLU A 35 14.66 0.76 13.23
CA GLU A 35 15.86 1.44 12.72
C GLU A 35 16.38 2.46 13.75
N GLU A 36 15.50 3.26 14.34
CA GLU A 36 15.85 4.22 15.40
C GLU A 36 16.43 3.51 16.63
N GLN A 37 15.78 2.46 17.13
CA GLN A 37 16.28 1.66 18.27
C GLN A 37 17.69 1.11 18.00
N ALA A 38 17.92 0.56 16.80
CA ALA A 38 19.21 0.03 16.40
C ALA A 38 20.30 1.12 16.38
N VAL A 39 19.98 2.32 15.88
CA VAL A 39 20.90 3.48 15.87
C VAL A 39 21.31 3.91 17.28
N PHE A 40 20.37 3.89 18.23
CA PHE A 40 20.65 4.27 19.62
C PHE A 40 21.13 3.10 20.50
N GLY A 41 21.32 1.90 19.94
CA GLY A 41 21.71 0.71 20.70
C GLY A 41 20.69 0.28 21.75
N VAL A 42 19.43 0.72 21.59
CA VAL A 42 18.34 0.41 22.51
C VAL A 42 17.73 -0.91 22.09
N GLY A 43 17.68 -1.87 23.02
CA GLY A 43 17.04 -3.16 22.82
C GLY A 43 15.51 -3.06 22.90
N LEU A 44 14.90 -4.05 23.56
CA LEU A 44 13.45 -4.20 23.67
C LEU A 44 12.78 -3.04 24.44
N LEU A 45 12.34 -1.98 23.74
CA LEU A 45 11.60 -0.86 24.33
C LEU A 45 10.17 -1.24 24.74
N PHE A 46 9.56 -2.19 24.03
CA PHE A 46 8.18 -2.62 24.23
C PHE A 46 8.11 -4.15 24.20
N PRO A 47 7.19 -4.78 24.96
CA PRO A 47 7.01 -6.23 24.92
C PRO A 47 6.73 -6.75 23.50
N GLU A 48 7.46 -7.78 23.08
CA GLU A 48 7.23 -8.46 21.80
C GLU A 48 6.15 -9.53 21.94
N LEU A 49 5.03 -9.35 21.23
CA LEU A 49 3.94 -10.34 21.20
C LEU A 49 4.15 -11.43 20.12
N ARG A 50 4.96 -11.16 19.07
CA ARG A 50 5.22 -12.07 17.94
C ARG A 50 6.60 -11.84 17.32
N LYS A 51 7.14 -12.86 16.64
CA LYS A 51 8.40 -12.78 15.89
C LYS A 51 8.33 -11.74 14.76
N CYS A 52 9.33 -10.87 14.68
CA CYS A 52 9.36 -9.74 13.73
C CYS A 52 9.64 -10.13 12.26
N THR A 53 10.04 -11.37 11.99
CA THR A 53 10.53 -11.81 10.67
C THR A 53 9.47 -11.78 9.57
N GLU A 54 8.22 -12.15 9.88
CA GLU A 54 7.13 -12.13 8.89
C GLU A 54 6.76 -10.70 8.51
N ASP A 55 6.68 -9.81 9.49
CA ASP A 55 6.40 -8.40 9.29
C ASP A 55 7.49 -7.72 8.44
N GLU A 56 8.74 -8.16 8.56
CA GLU A 56 9.85 -7.63 7.77
C GLU A 56 9.75 -8.01 6.30
N ILE A 57 9.47 -9.28 6.01
CA ILE A 57 9.25 -9.73 4.63
C ILE A 57 8.05 -9.01 4.03
N ARG A 58 6.93 -8.94 4.78
CA ARG A 58 5.72 -8.25 4.34
C ARG A 58 5.99 -6.77 4.09
N TYR A 59 6.68 -6.07 4.99
CA TYR A 59 7.06 -4.67 4.81
C TYR A 59 7.89 -4.45 3.56
N ARG A 60 8.94 -5.27 3.34
CA ARG A 60 9.82 -5.15 2.17
C ARG A 60 9.03 -5.38 0.87
N GLN A 61 8.12 -6.35 0.84
CA GLN A 61 7.28 -6.62 -0.33
C GLN A 61 6.28 -5.48 -0.60
N LEU A 62 5.57 -5.02 0.43
CA LEU A 62 4.64 -3.90 0.34
C LEU A 62 5.35 -2.61 -0.11
N LYS A 63 6.53 -2.33 0.46
CA LYS A 63 7.35 -1.17 0.09
C LYS A 63 7.72 -1.20 -1.39
N ARG A 64 8.28 -2.30 -1.88
CA ARG A 64 8.64 -2.44 -3.31
C ARG A 64 7.42 -2.39 -4.22
N ALA A 65 6.36 -3.08 -3.87
CA ALA A 65 5.11 -3.05 -4.63
C ALA A 65 4.54 -1.62 -4.71
N PHE A 66 4.66 -0.85 -3.63
CA PHE A 66 4.15 0.51 -3.59
C PHE A 66 5.06 1.50 -4.33
N GLU A 67 6.37 1.43 -4.12
CA GLU A 67 7.33 2.44 -4.58
C GLU A 67 7.86 2.17 -6.00
N GLU A 68 7.93 0.90 -6.42
CA GLU A 68 8.54 0.50 -7.69
C GLU A 68 7.51 0.06 -8.76
N ALA A 69 6.36 -0.51 -8.35
CA ALA A 69 5.37 -1.02 -9.30
C ALA A 69 4.29 0.01 -9.72
N LEU A 70 4.18 1.11 -8.97
CA LEU A 70 3.17 2.15 -9.18
C LEU A 70 3.82 3.44 -9.68
N ASP A 71 3.15 4.12 -10.61
CA ASP A 71 3.56 5.47 -11.01
C ASP A 71 3.16 6.54 -9.99
N GLU A 72 3.72 7.74 -10.11
CA GLU A 72 3.54 8.82 -9.12
C GLU A 72 2.06 9.19 -8.90
N ASP A 73 1.26 9.24 -9.96
CA ASP A 73 -0.18 9.51 -9.86
C ASP A 73 -0.89 8.41 -9.06
N GLU A 74 -0.58 7.13 -9.37
CA GLU A 74 -1.13 5.98 -8.68
C GLU A 74 -0.76 6.00 -7.20
N GLN A 75 0.52 6.21 -6.88
CA GLN A 75 1.00 6.31 -5.50
C GLN A 75 0.29 7.42 -4.73
N GLN A 76 0.18 8.60 -5.32
CA GLN A 76 -0.43 9.74 -4.64
C GLN A 76 -1.93 9.54 -4.40
N ILE A 77 -2.64 8.97 -5.37
CA ILE A 77 -4.06 8.62 -5.22
C ILE A 77 -4.24 7.59 -4.11
N LEU A 78 -3.48 6.49 -4.11
CA LEU A 78 -3.63 5.44 -3.10
C LEU A 78 -3.24 5.93 -1.70
N LYS A 79 -2.20 6.77 -1.59
CA LYS A 79 -1.84 7.45 -0.34
C LYS A 79 -3.00 8.27 0.22
N MET A 80 -3.54 9.18 -0.59
CA MET A 80 -4.61 10.08 -0.15
C MET A 80 -5.93 9.35 0.14
N LYS A 81 -6.24 8.32 -0.66
CA LYS A 81 -7.53 7.63 -0.57
C LYS A 81 -7.57 6.55 0.51
N TYR A 82 -6.50 5.77 0.66
CA TYR A 82 -6.53 4.54 1.45
C TYR A 82 -5.55 4.51 2.62
N MET A 83 -4.43 5.25 2.52
CA MET A 83 -3.43 5.31 3.60
C MET A 83 -3.63 6.52 4.53
N ASN A 84 -4.53 7.44 4.20
CA ASN A 84 -4.78 8.60 5.05
C ASN A 84 -5.54 8.20 6.34
N HIS A 85 -5.31 8.93 7.42
CA HIS A 85 -6.05 8.76 8.69
C HIS A 85 -7.53 9.15 8.56
N LYS A 86 -7.84 10.05 7.62
CA LYS A 86 -9.20 10.48 7.29
C LYS A 86 -9.58 9.97 5.91
N GLU A 87 -10.80 9.48 5.78
CA GLU A 87 -11.35 9.17 4.47
C GLU A 87 -11.65 10.48 3.71
N LEU A 88 -10.96 10.67 2.59
CA LEU A 88 -11.16 11.82 1.72
C LEU A 88 -12.14 11.46 0.59
N ASN A 89 -13.04 12.38 0.27
CA ASN A 89 -13.93 12.23 -0.86
C ASN A 89 -13.15 12.30 -2.19
N ASP A 90 -13.68 11.66 -3.23
CA ASP A 90 -12.98 11.56 -4.52
C ASP A 90 -12.75 12.95 -5.15
N GLU A 91 -13.70 13.87 -4.99
CA GLU A 91 -13.67 15.23 -5.54
C GLU A 91 -12.54 16.07 -4.99
N TYR A 92 -12.39 16.07 -3.67
CA TYR A 92 -11.30 16.71 -2.97
C TYR A 92 -9.96 16.16 -3.43
N ILE A 93 -9.82 14.84 -3.56
CA ILE A 93 -8.55 14.22 -3.97
C ILE A 93 -8.17 14.68 -5.37
N TYR A 94 -9.02 14.51 -6.38
CA TYR A 94 -8.62 14.89 -7.74
C TYR A 94 -8.48 16.41 -7.91
N THR A 95 -9.22 17.22 -7.13
CA THR A 95 -9.05 18.69 -7.10
C THR A 95 -7.68 19.07 -6.52
N MET A 96 -7.32 18.51 -5.36
CA MET A 96 -6.02 18.76 -4.71
C MET A 96 -4.84 18.30 -5.55
N LEU A 97 -5.03 17.25 -6.36
CA LEU A 97 -4.01 16.73 -7.28
C LEU A 97 -3.99 17.43 -8.64
N GLY A 98 -4.82 18.46 -8.86
CA GLY A 98 -4.91 19.14 -10.16
C GLY A 98 -5.30 18.20 -11.30
N MET A 99 -6.05 17.13 -10.99
CA MET A 99 -6.30 16.01 -11.90
C MET A 99 -7.73 16.03 -12.43
N LYS A 100 -7.89 15.77 -13.74
CA LYS A 100 -9.22 15.53 -14.33
C LYS A 100 -9.86 14.28 -13.73
N ARG A 101 -11.15 14.35 -13.39
CA ARG A 101 -11.96 13.24 -12.85
C ARG A 101 -11.75 11.90 -13.57
N GLY A 102 -11.76 11.89 -14.90
CA GLY A 102 -11.56 10.67 -15.69
C GLY A 102 -10.14 10.08 -15.62
N LYS A 103 -9.11 10.91 -15.39
CA LYS A 103 -7.74 10.42 -15.13
C LYS A 103 -7.67 9.80 -13.73
N TYR A 104 -8.28 10.43 -12.73
CA TYR A 104 -8.34 9.93 -11.36
C TYR A 104 -8.91 8.51 -11.27
N TYR A 105 -10.10 8.26 -11.81
CA TYR A 105 -10.70 6.93 -11.72
C TYR A 105 -9.90 5.84 -12.46
N ARG A 106 -9.28 6.19 -13.60
CA ARG A 106 -8.41 5.29 -14.35
C ARG A 106 -7.16 4.92 -13.55
N LYS A 107 -6.48 5.92 -12.98
CA LYS A 107 -5.27 5.75 -12.18
C LYS A 107 -5.55 5.02 -10.86
N ARG A 108 -6.66 5.32 -10.19
CA ARG A 108 -7.09 4.55 -9.01
C ARG A 108 -7.26 3.07 -9.33
N LYS A 109 -8.00 2.77 -10.42
CA LYS A 109 -8.25 1.40 -10.86
C LYS A 109 -6.93 0.69 -11.23
N SER A 110 -6.06 1.33 -12.01
CA SER A 110 -4.78 0.73 -12.41
C SER A 110 -3.84 0.55 -11.22
N GLY A 111 -3.78 1.51 -10.31
CA GLY A 111 -2.99 1.42 -9.09
C GLY A 111 -3.39 0.22 -8.22
N VAL A 112 -4.69 0.02 -7.98
CA VAL A 112 -5.19 -1.15 -7.25
C VAL A 112 -4.78 -2.46 -7.93
N LEU A 113 -4.99 -2.58 -9.24
CA LEU A 113 -4.68 -3.80 -9.99
C LEU A 113 -3.17 -4.08 -10.07
N ARG A 114 -2.34 -3.05 -10.25
CA ARG A 114 -0.88 -3.17 -10.29
C ARG A 114 -0.32 -3.58 -8.94
N PHE A 115 -0.82 -2.97 -7.87
CA PHE A 115 -0.41 -3.32 -6.51
C PHE A 115 -0.77 -4.77 -6.18
N ALA A 116 -2.01 -5.17 -6.46
CA ALA A 116 -2.45 -6.56 -6.32
C ALA A 116 -1.57 -7.52 -7.13
N LYS A 117 -1.29 -7.19 -8.39
CA LYS A 117 -0.43 -8.00 -9.26
C LYS A 117 1.01 -8.12 -8.74
N ALA A 118 1.58 -7.03 -8.22
CA ALA A 118 2.93 -7.02 -7.66
C ALA A 118 3.05 -7.90 -6.41
N LEU A 119 1.95 -8.07 -5.68
CA LEU A 119 1.84 -8.93 -4.50
C LEU A 119 1.26 -10.32 -4.82
N SER A 120 1.12 -10.66 -6.11
CA SER A 120 0.54 -11.94 -6.57
C SER A 120 -0.87 -12.23 -6.02
N MET A 121 -1.67 -11.19 -5.82
CA MET A 121 -3.07 -11.26 -5.39
C MET A 121 -4.01 -11.39 -6.61
N THR A 122 -3.85 -12.44 -7.42
CA THR A 122 -4.55 -12.62 -8.72
C THR A 122 -5.46 -13.83 -8.77
#